data_AF-X1REY5-F1
#
_entry.id   AF-X1REY5-F1
#
_cell.length_a   1.000
_cell.length_b   1.000
_cell.length_c   1.000
_cell.angle_alpha   90.00
_cell.angle_beta   90.00
_cell.angle_gamma   90.00
#
_symmetry.space_group_name_H-M   'P 1'
#
loop_
_entity.id
_entity.type
_entity.pdbx_description
1 polymer ?
#
loop_
_entity_poly.entity_id
_entity_poly.type
_entity_poly.pdbx_seq_one_letter_code
_entity_poly.pdbx_strand_id
1 'polypeptide(L)'
;EIWVPAGATEITGSEIYDKRVFIADFIEHKGDAAAHHAVHLKTLADHPLTVIPTMDDAHIPAAIARDTEVDTKITTHKNIASAHHAKTTSASELTSGVLPSINRLPALATGKIWQGNANRPVEVDSPSIPSGLITMWHGLITNIPSGWVLCDGGSGTPNLLAKFVEGVATAATNPGATGGAAAVSLTTAQLASHSHGVNYVKSSEPGAKTMASVTERTVID
;
A
#
# COMPACT_ATOMS: atom_id res chain seq x y z
N GLU A 1 82.65 62.56 -3.60
CA GLU A 1 82.69 63.75 -2.71
C GLU A 1 83.57 64.81 -3.35
N ILE A 2 83.08 66.04 -3.39
CA ILE A 2 83.72 67.21 -3.99
C ILE A 2 84.50 67.93 -2.88
N TRP A 3 85.74 68.34 -3.16
CA TRP A 3 86.54 69.20 -2.27
C TRP A 3 86.68 70.59 -2.91
N VAL A 4 86.34 71.64 -2.17
CA VAL A 4 86.59 73.05 -2.55
C VAL A 4 87.48 73.68 -1.47
N PRO A 5 88.65 74.25 -1.81
CA PRO A 5 89.52 74.89 -0.83
C PRO A 5 88.96 76.25 -0.35
N ALA A 6 89.03 76.48 0.97
CA ALA A 6 88.58 77.70 1.62
C ALA A 6 89.44 78.90 1.20
N GLY A 7 88.84 79.86 0.49
CA GLY A 7 89.51 81.07 -0.03
C GLY A 7 89.20 81.39 -1.49
N ALA A 8 88.52 80.50 -2.22
CA ALA A 8 88.04 80.80 -3.58
C ALA A 8 86.85 81.77 -3.54
N THR A 9 87.04 82.98 -4.08
CA THR A 9 86.01 84.03 -4.16
C THR A 9 85.10 83.91 -5.38
N GLU A 10 85.41 83.04 -6.35
CA GLU A 10 84.55 82.65 -7.48
C GLU A 10 85.00 81.31 -8.10
N ILE A 11 84.04 80.53 -8.63
CA ILE A 11 84.27 79.32 -9.43
C ILE A 11 83.87 79.66 -10.87
N THR A 12 84.77 79.52 -11.84
CA THR A 12 84.48 79.87 -13.24
C THR A 12 83.80 78.72 -13.99
N GLY A 13 82.83 79.02 -14.85
CA GLY A 13 82.02 78.03 -15.56
C GLY A 13 82.79 77.07 -16.50
N SER A 14 84.06 77.36 -16.78
CA SER A 14 84.97 76.50 -17.55
C SER A 14 85.59 75.34 -16.76
N GLU A 15 85.57 75.40 -15.42
CA GLU A 15 86.28 74.43 -14.56
C GLU A 15 85.38 73.27 -14.08
N ILE A 16 84.08 73.33 -14.32
CA ILE A 16 83.10 72.33 -13.86
C ILE A 16 82.37 71.62 -15.03
N TYR A 17 82.58 72.03 -16.29
CA TYR A 17 81.76 71.54 -17.40
C TYR A 17 82.46 71.52 -18.77
N ASP A 18 83.33 70.52 -19.02
CA ASP A 18 83.44 69.94 -20.37
C ASP A 18 83.63 68.40 -20.23
N LYS A 19 82.60 67.68 -19.78
CA LYS A 19 81.60 67.03 -20.64
C LYS A 19 82.13 66.13 -21.77
N ARG A 20 83.30 65.52 -21.59
CA ARG A 20 83.80 64.45 -22.48
C ARG A 20 84.38 63.26 -21.73
N VAL A 21 83.61 62.65 -20.83
CA VAL A 21 83.62 61.18 -20.83
C VAL A 21 82.76 60.80 -22.02
N PHE A 22 83.47 60.43 -23.08
CA PHE A 22 83.01 60.39 -24.46
C PHE A 22 81.78 59.49 -24.61
N ILE A 23 80.82 59.92 -25.44
CA ILE A 23 79.76 59.03 -25.96
C ILE A 23 80.33 57.77 -26.64
N ALA A 24 81.62 57.77 -26.98
CA ALA A 24 82.38 56.61 -27.44
C ALA A 24 82.43 55.48 -26.40
N ASP A 25 82.48 55.80 -25.10
CA ASP A 25 82.50 54.82 -24.00
C ASP A 25 81.11 54.16 -23.82
N PHE A 26 80.03 54.88 -24.17
CA PHE A 26 78.66 54.38 -24.17
C PHE A 26 78.32 53.56 -25.42
N ILE A 27 79.02 53.77 -26.54
CA ILE A 27 78.85 53.01 -27.77
C ILE A 27 79.64 51.69 -27.74
N GLU A 28 80.78 51.62 -27.03
CA GLU A 28 81.49 50.36 -26.79
C GLU A 28 80.68 49.39 -25.91
N HIS A 29 79.94 49.88 -24.92
CA HIS A 29 79.05 49.04 -24.10
C HIS A 29 77.80 48.50 -24.84
N LYS A 30 77.50 48.96 -26.06
CA LYS A 30 76.37 48.42 -26.85
C LYS A 30 76.71 47.09 -27.56
N GLY A 31 77.99 46.72 -27.60
CA GLY A 31 78.50 45.47 -28.17
C GLY A 31 78.68 44.34 -27.13
N ASP A 32 78.62 44.65 -25.83
CA ASP A 32 78.82 43.68 -24.76
C ASP A 32 77.51 42.94 -24.44
N ALA A 33 77.22 41.93 -25.27
CA ALA A 33 76.12 40.97 -25.09
C ALA A 33 76.21 40.13 -23.80
N ALA A 34 77.17 40.40 -22.91
CA ALA A 34 77.34 39.71 -21.63
C ALA A 34 76.76 40.48 -20.42
N ALA A 35 76.35 41.75 -20.57
CA ALA A 35 75.96 42.59 -19.42
C ALA A 35 74.46 42.92 -19.31
N HIS A 36 73.63 42.51 -20.27
CA HIS A 36 72.18 42.66 -20.15
C HIS A 36 71.57 41.36 -19.65
N HIS A 37 71.08 41.35 -18.40
CA HIS A 37 70.08 40.39 -17.95
C HIS A 37 68.85 40.50 -18.86
N ALA A 38 68.88 39.80 -19.99
CA ALA A 38 67.72 39.62 -20.83
C ALA A 38 66.67 38.93 -19.96
N VAL A 39 65.53 39.61 -19.76
CA VAL A 39 64.31 38.98 -19.26
C VAL A 39 64.01 37.86 -20.26
N HIS A 40 64.42 36.65 -19.91
CA HIS A 40 64.30 35.49 -20.77
C HIS A 40 62.82 35.20 -20.93
N LEU A 41 62.26 35.56 -22.09
CA LEU A 41 60.98 35.06 -22.56
C LEU A 41 61.17 33.55 -22.72
N LYS A 42 60.77 32.79 -21.70
CA LYS A 42 60.87 31.33 -21.68
C LYS A 42 60.14 30.76 -22.89
N THR A 43 60.89 30.25 -23.86
CA THR A 43 60.38 29.58 -25.05
C THR A 43 60.35 28.06 -24.84
N LEU A 44 59.73 27.30 -25.75
CA LEU A 44 59.77 25.83 -25.71
C LEU A 44 61.20 25.24 -25.79
N ALA A 45 62.20 26.02 -26.20
CA ALA A 45 63.60 25.60 -26.14
C ALA A 45 64.17 25.64 -24.71
N ASP A 46 63.62 26.51 -23.85
CA ASP A 46 64.06 26.71 -22.46
C ASP A 46 63.29 25.84 -21.47
N HIS A 47 62.13 25.37 -21.91
CA HIS A 47 61.31 24.36 -21.26
C HIS A 47 61.02 23.27 -22.29
N PRO A 48 61.96 22.33 -22.51
CA PRO A 48 61.71 21.21 -23.41
C PRO A 48 60.43 20.50 -22.99
N LEU A 49 59.67 19.97 -23.97
CA LEU A 49 58.42 19.22 -23.74
C LEU A 49 58.58 17.98 -22.83
N THR A 50 59.79 17.71 -22.36
CA THR A 50 60.12 16.72 -21.32
C THR A 50 59.92 17.26 -19.88
N VAL A 51 59.76 18.58 -19.70
CA VAL A 51 59.54 19.25 -18.40
C VAL A 51 58.10 19.74 -18.25
N ILE A 52 57.38 19.98 -19.35
CA ILE A 52 55.92 20.04 -19.34
C ILE A 52 55.49 18.57 -19.43
N PRO A 53 54.86 17.96 -18.41
CA PRO A 53 54.32 16.62 -18.59
C PRO A 53 53.35 16.71 -19.77
N THR A 54 53.72 16.13 -20.90
CA THR A 54 52.74 15.78 -21.91
C THR A 54 51.70 14.97 -21.15
N MET A 55 50.43 15.37 -21.23
CA MET A 55 49.33 14.50 -20.79
C MET A 55 49.21 13.34 -21.78
N ASP A 56 50.30 12.62 -22.03
CA ASP A 56 50.23 11.29 -22.59
C ASP A 56 49.99 10.31 -21.43
N ASP A 57 49.23 9.26 -21.72
CA ASP A 57 48.76 8.31 -20.72
C ASP A 57 49.90 7.58 -19.99
N ALA A 58 51.14 7.67 -20.48
CA ALA A 58 52.30 7.02 -19.84
C ALA A 58 52.89 7.85 -18.68
N HIS A 59 52.63 9.17 -18.63
CA HIS A 59 53.17 10.07 -17.60
C HIS A 59 52.13 10.49 -16.54
N ILE A 60 50.86 10.11 -16.71
CA ILE A 60 49.86 10.18 -15.64
C ILE A 60 50.19 9.07 -14.63
N PRO A 61 50.55 9.37 -13.37
CA PRO A 61 50.78 8.35 -12.36
C PRO A 61 49.55 7.44 -12.28
N ALA A 62 49.73 6.12 -12.13
CA ALA A 62 48.60 5.16 -12.08
C ALA A 62 47.50 5.53 -11.07
N ALA A 63 47.82 6.34 -10.05
CA ALA A 63 46.88 6.91 -9.10
C ALA A 63 45.88 7.92 -9.70
N ILE A 64 46.10 8.45 -10.90
CA ILE A 64 45.23 9.38 -11.64
C ILE A 64 44.75 8.73 -12.96
N ALA A 65 45.14 7.48 -13.27
CA ALA A 65 44.50 6.68 -14.31
C ALA A 65 43.07 6.36 -13.85
N ARG A 66 42.19 7.32 -14.12
CA ARG A 66 40.86 7.52 -13.52
C ARG A 66 39.99 6.28 -13.57
N ASP A 67 40.24 5.40 -14.53
CA ASP A 67 39.42 4.23 -14.78
C ASP A 67 39.64 3.11 -13.76
N THR A 68 40.88 2.86 -13.31
CA THR A 68 41.13 1.80 -12.31
C THR A 68 40.63 2.18 -10.92
N GLU A 69 40.80 3.45 -10.52
CA GLU A 69 40.29 3.93 -9.22
C GLU A 69 38.75 4.01 -9.23
N VAL A 70 38.15 4.45 -10.34
CA VAL A 70 36.70 4.45 -10.52
C VAL A 70 36.15 3.03 -10.55
N ASP A 71 36.78 2.09 -11.26
CA ASP A 71 36.37 0.68 -11.28
C ASP A 71 36.52 0.01 -9.92
N THR A 72 37.57 0.33 -9.18
CA THR A 72 37.78 -0.15 -7.81
C THR A 72 36.71 0.42 -6.87
N LYS A 73 36.39 1.71 -6.99
CA LYS A 73 35.32 2.35 -6.20
C LYS A 73 33.93 1.80 -6.56
N ILE A 74 33.65 1.57 -7.85
CA ILE A 74 32.41 0.94 -8.32
C ILE A 74 32.31 -0.50 -7.81
N THR A 75 33.38 -1.28 -7.90
CA THR A 75 33.45 -2.66 -7.39
C THR A 75 33.27 -2.70 -5.87
N THR A 76 33.91 -1.76 -5.16
CA THR A 76 33.79 -1.62 -3.70
C THR A 76 32.35 -1.27 -3.33
N HIS A 77 31.73 -0.29 -3.99
CA HIS A 77 30.34 0.09 -3.74
C HIS A 77 29.34 -1.02 -4.10
N LYS A 78 29.56 -1.77 -5.18
CA LYS A 78 28.71 -2.89 -5.61
C LYS A 78 28.58 -3.99 -4.55
N ASN A 79 29.60 -4.16 -3.70
CA ASN A 79 29.62 -5.15 -2.64
C ASN A 79 29.20 -4.60 -1.27
N ILE A 80 28.96 -3.29 -1.15
CA ILE A 80 28.44 -2.68 0.09
C ILE A 80 26.90 -2.72 0.02
N ALA A 81 26.33 -3.80 0.55
CA ALA A 81 24.88 -4.03 0.57
C ALA A 81 24.09 -2.92 1.29
N SER A 82 24.72 -2.14 2.18
CA SER A 82 24.09 -0.99 2.85
C SER A 82 24.06 0.29 1.99
N ALA A 83 24.89 0.37 0.94
CA ALA A 83 24.95 1.51 0.01
C ALA A 83 23.96 1.36 -1.15
N HIS A 84 23.67 0.12 -1.54
CA HIS A 84 22.52 -0.21 -2.36
C HIS A 84 21.34 -0.37 -1.42
N HIS A 85 20.48 0.65 -1.28
CA HIS A 85 19.15 0.38 -0.74
C HIS A 85 18.58 -0.77 -1.56
N ALA A 86 18.43 -1.94 -0.93
CA ALA A 86 17.78 -3.09 -1.50
C ALA A 86 16.35 -2.64 -1.82
N LYS A 87 16.14 -2.09 -3.01
CA LYS A 87 14.80 -1.90 -3.52
C LYS A 87 14.34 -3.30 -3.84
N THR A 88 13.62 -3.86 -2.89
CA THR A 88 12.69 -4.97 -3.00
C THR A 88 11.89 -4.86 -4.30
N THR A 89 12.43 -5.31 -5.44
CA THR A 89 11.78 -5.15 -6.75
C THR A 89 11.42 -6.48 -7.41
N SER A 90 11.40 -7.59 -6.68
CA SER A 90 10.85 -8.83 -7.23
C SER A 90 10.06 -9.59 -6.18
N ALA A 91 8.78 -9.84 -6.50
CA ALA A 91 7.89 -10.71 -5.75
C ALA A 91 8.46 -12.13 -5.54
N SER A 92 9.50 -12.50 -6.29
CA SER A 92 10.25 -13.75 -6.18
C SER A 92 10.99 -13.94 -4.85
N GLU A 93 11.21 -12.88 -4.04
CA GLU A 93 11.84 -13.00 -2.72
C GLU A 93 10.84 -13.33 -1.59
N LEU A 94 9.54 -13.44 -1.92
CA LEU A 94 8.50 -13.78 -0.96
C LEU A 94 8.52 -15.29 -0.65
N THR A 95 9.55 -15.75 0.04
CA THR A 95 9.72 -17.17 0.43
C THR A 95 8.81 -17.59 1.59
N SER A 96 8.23 -16.64 2.34
CA SER A 96 7.30 -16.97 3.44
C SER A 96 6.30 -15.86 3.76
N GLY A 97 5.57 -15.32 2.78
CA GLY A 97 4.37 -14.47 3.02
C GLY A 97 4.55 -13.16 3.82
N VAL A 98 5.76 -12.87 4.33
CA VAL A 98 6.11 -11.67 5.08
C VAL A 98 6.85 -10.75 4.13
N LEU A 99 6.18 -9.68 3.71
CA LEU A 99 6.80 -8.61 2.93
C LEU A 99 7.74 -7.82 3.87
N PRO A 100 9.04 -7.69 3.56
CA PRO A 100 10.07 -7.22 4.50
C PRO A 100 9.90 -5.77 4.99
N SER A 101 9.01 -4.98 4.38
CA SER A 101 8.85 -3.55 4.65
C SER A 101 7.44 -3.14 5.09
N ILE A 102 6.50 -4.08 5.22
CA ILE A 102 5.17 -3.81 5.77
C ILE A 102 4.95 -4.64 7.03
N ASN A 103 5.13 -4.02 8.19
CA ASN A 103 4.84 -4.65 9.48
C ASN A 103 3.34 -4.99 9.65
N ARG A 104 2.48 -4.46 8.76
CA ARG A 104 1.03 -4.68 8.67
C ARG A 104 0.57 -4.30 7.26
N LEU A 105 -0.31 -5.10 6.64
CA LEU A 105 -1.02 -4.67 5.41
C LEU A 105 -1.78 -3.36 5.67
N PRO A 106 -1.93 -2.47 4.67
CA PRO A 106 -2.72 -1.25 4.83
C PRO A 106 -4.08 -1.50 5.49
N ALA A 107 -4.52 -0.52 6.29
CA ALA A 107 -5.83 -0.58 6.92
C ALA A 107 -6.90 -0.76 5.84
N LEU A 108 -7.85 -1.63 6.13
CA LEU A 108 -8.92 -1.99 5.24
C LEU A 108 -10.15 -1.15 5.58
N ALA A 109 -10.95 -0.74 4.59
CA ALA A 109 -12.20 -0.07 4.91
C ALA A 109 -13.15 -1.04 5.64
N THR A 110 -14.04 -0.50 6.46
CA THR A 110 -15.03 -1.30 7.19
C THR A 110 -15.81 -2.19 6.23
N GLY A 111 -15.90 -3.48 6.55
CA GLY A 111 -16.63 -4.44 5.72
C GLY A 111 -15.88 -4.87 4.47
N LYS A 112 -14.59 -4.58 4.33
CA LYS A 112 -13.75 -5.09 3.26
C LYS A 112 -12.83 -6.22 3.75
N ILE A 113 -12.38 -7.09 2.85
CA ILE A 113 -11.35 -8.12 3.07
C ILE A 113 -10.25 -7.99 2.00
N TRP A 114 -9.05 -8.51 2.27
CA TRP A 114 -8.03 -8.67 1.24
C TRP A 114 -8.24 -10.03 0.55
N GLN A 115 -8.53 -10.04 -0.74
CA GLN A 115 -8.53 -11.26 -1.55
C GLN A 115 -7.26 -11.29 -2.41
N GLY A 116 -6.55 -12.41 -2.38
CA GLY A 116 -5.44 -12.64 -3.30
C GLY A 116 -5.96 -12.84 -4.71
N ASN A 117 -5.52 -12.02 -5.67
CA ASN A 117 -5.59 -12.37 -7.09
C ASN A 117 -4.21 -12.83 -7.59
N ALA A 118 -4.15 -13.46 -8.76
CA ALA A 118 -2.93 -14.07 -9.30
C ALA A 118 -1.73 -13.11 -9.39
N ASN A 119 -1.96 -11.79 -9.38
CA ASN A 119 -0.92 -10.79 -9.55
C ASN A 119 -0.70 -9.91 -8.30
N ARG A 120 -1.74 -9.57 -7.52
CA ARG A 120 -1.71 -8.67 -6.33
C ARG A 120 -2.92 -8.86 -5.40
N PRO A 121 -2.82 -8.61 -4.08
CA PRO A 121 -3.98 -8.47 -3.21
C PRO A 121 -4.86 -7.29 -3.63
N VAL A 122 -6.18 -7.49 -3.69
CA VAL A 122 -7.17 -6.44 -3.95
C VAL A 122 -8.13 -6.35 -2.76
N GLU A 123 -8.52 -5.13 -2.44
CA GLU A 123 -9.58 -4.86 -1.48
C GLU A 123 -10.94 -5.16 -2.12
N VAL A 124 -11.72 -6.00 -1.45
CA VAL A 124 -13.05 -6.45 -1.92
C VAL A 124 -14.03 -6.41 -0.76
N ASP A 125 -15.33 -6.43 -1.05
CA ASP A 125 -16.35 -6.58 -0.02
C ASP A 125 -16.17 -7.89 0.74
N SER A 126 -16.15 -7.78 2.07
CA SER A 126 -16.34 -8.93 2.94
C SER A 126 -17.69 -9.53 2.58
N PRO A 127 -17.79 -10.86 2.38
CA PRO A 127 -19.10 -11.48 2.29
C PRO A 127 -19.84 -11.15 3.59
N SER A 128 -20.87 -10.31 3.48
CA SER A 128 -21.70 -9.88 4.60
C SER A 128 -23.04 -10.59 4.50
N ILE A 129 -23.58 -10.95 5.66
CA ILE A 129 -24.93 -11.47 5.77
C ILE A 129 -25.85 -10.24 5.67
N PRO A 130 -26.72 -10.14 4.63
CA PRO A 130 -27.63 -9.02 4.50
C PRO A 130 -28.62 -8.96 5.67
N SER A 131 -28.99 -7.74 6.06
CA SER A 131 -30.05 -7.52 7.04
C SER A 131 -31.38 -8.07 6.51
N GLY A 132 -32.19 -8.64 7.42
CA GLY A 132 -33.49 -9.24 7.09
C GLY A 132 -33.45 -10.76 6.85
N LEU A 133 -32.28 -11.40 6.91
CA LEU A 133 -32.20 -12.85 6.92
C LEU A 133 -32.78 -13.43 8.22
N ILE A 134 -33.58 -14.49 8.06
CA ILE A 134 -34.19 -15.23 9.16
C ILE A 134 -33.45 -16.55 9.30
N THR A 135 -32.99 -16.87 10.51
CA THR A 135 -32.27 -18.11 10.81
C THR A 135 -32.84 -18.77 12.06
N MET A 136 -32.58 -20.08 12.21
CA MET A 136 -32.97 -20.84 13.39
C MET A 136 -31.89 -20.71 14.47
N TRP A 137 -32.29 -20.36 15.68
CA TRP A 137 -31.42 -20.25 16.86
C TRP A 137 -31.90 -21.21 17.94
N HIS A 138 -31.00 -22.04 18.45
CA HIS A 138 -31.31 -23.06 19.46
C HIS A 138 -30.98 -22.60 20.90
N GLY A 139 -30.23 -21.50 21.05
CA GLY A 139 -29.77 -21.01 22.35
C GLY A 139 -30.83 -20.18 23.07
N LEU A 140 -30.47 -19.66 24.24
CA LEU A 140 -31.33 -18.76 25.01
C LEU A 140 -31.57 -17.44 24.25
N ILE A 141 -32.74 -16.84 24.45
CA ILE A 141 -33.10 -15.52 23.88
C ILE A 141 -32.12 -14.45 24.36
N THR A 142 -31.69 -14.52 25.62
CA THR A 142 -30.70 -13.58 26.20
C THR A 142 -29.30 -13.71 25.60
N ASN A 143 -29.02 -14.82 24.90
CA ASN A 143 -27.72 -15.11 24.31
C ASN A 143 -27.75 -15.02 22.77
N ILE A 144 -28.77 -14.37 22.21
CA ILE A 144 -28.79 -14.07 20.78
C ILE A 144 -27.52 -13.25 20.44
N PRO A 145 -26.70 -13.69 19.47
CA PRO A 145 -25.45 -13.02 19.16
C PRO A 145 -25.64 -11.57 18.72
N SER A 146 -24.68 -10.71 19.04
CA SER A 146 -24.65 -9.33 18.56
C SER A 146 -24.79 -9.27 17.04
N GLY A 147 -25.62 -8.35 16.55
CA GLY A 147 -25.96 -8.23 15.13
C GLY A 147 -27.19 -9.03 14.70
N TRP A 148 -27.76 -9.84 15.60
CA TRP A 148 -29.03 -10.54 15.40
C TRP A 148 -30.08 -10.08 16.41
N VAL A 149 -31.35 -10.21 16.06
CA VAL A 149 -32.50 -9.83 16.90
C VAL A 149 -33.59 -10.89 16.79
N LEU A 150 -34.41 -11.00 17.84
CA LEU A 150 -35.57 -11.88 17.83
C LEU A 150 -36.61 -11.35 16.83
N CYS A 151 -37.24 -12.24 16.08
CA CYS A 151 -38.34 -11.90 15.16
C CYS A 151 -39.66 -11.75 15.95
N ASP A 152 -39.79 -10.67 16.72
CA ASP A 152 -40.94 -10.38 17.59
C ASP A 152 -41.81 -9.21 17.09
N GLY A 153 -41.48 -8.63 15.94
CA GLY A 153 -42.15 -7.43 15.40
C GLY A 153 -41.45 -6.13 15.76
N GLY A 154 -40.49 -6.17 16.70
CA GLY A 154 -39.62 -5.05 17.04
C GLY A 154 -38.50 -4.86 16.01
N SER A 155 -37.89 -3.68 16.02
CA SER A 155 -36.69 -3.36 15.22
C SER A 155 -36.84 -3.63 13.71
N GLY A 156 -38.05 -3.54 13.17
CA GLY A 156 -38.33 -3.81 11.76
C GLY A 156 -38.35 -5.30 11.37
N THR A 157 -38.31 -6.21 12.34
CA THR A 157 -38.45 -7.66 12.10
C THR A 157 -39.92 -8.05 11.91
N PRO A 158 -40.24 -9.14 11.19
CA PRO A 158 -41.55 -9.76 11.27
C PRO A 158 -41.77 -10.38 12.65
N ASN A 159 -43.00 -10.40 13.16
CA ASN A 159 -43.33 -11.15 14.36
C ASN A 159 -43.64 -12.62 14.00
N LEU A 160 -42.74 -13.54 14.37
CA LEU A 160 -42.83 -14.98 14.16
C LEU A 160 -43.11 -15.77 15.45
N LEU A 161 -43.37 -15.11 16.58
CA LEU A 161 -43.70 -15.78 17.83
C LEU A 161 -45.00 -16.58 17.67
N ALA A 162 -44.97 -17.85 18.08
CA ALA A 162 -46.08 -18.80 17.94
C ALA A 162 -46.62 -18.96 16.51
N LYS A 163 -45.77 -18.77 15.49
CA LYS A 163 -46.11 -18.97 14.08
C LYS A 163 -45.21 -20.00 13.42
N PHE A 164 -45.76 -20.71 12.44
CA PHE A 164 -44.98 -21.49 11.48
C PHE A 164 -44.71 -20.66 10.23
N VAL A 165 -43.52 -20.82 9.66
CA VAL A 165 -43.13 -20.14 8.42
C VAL A 165 -43.66 -20.95 7.23
N GLU A 166 -44.40 -20.27 6.36
CA GLU A 166 -44.92 -20.82 5.11
C GLU A 166 -44.32 -20.01 3.94
N GLY A 167 -43.93 -20.71 2.87
CA GLY A 167 -43.50 -20.06 1.64
C GLY A 167 -44.67 -19.36 0.95
N VAL A 168 -44.37 -18.29 0.21
CA VAL A 168 -45.40 -17.64 -0.62
C VAL A 168 -45.74 -18.52 -1.84
N ALA A 169 -47.01 -18.52 -2.24
CA ALA A 169 -47.49 -19.36 -3.34
C ALA A 169 -46.86 -18.99 -4.70
N THR A 170 -46.48 -17.72 -4.89
CA THR A 170 -45.88 -17.24 -6.14
C THR A 170 -44.77 -16.22 -5.87
N ALA A 171 -43.86 -16.04 -6.83
CA ALA A 171 -42.80 -15.04 -6.75
C ALA A 171 -43.29 -13.59 -6.78
N ALA A 172 -44.56 -13.35 -7.14
CA ALA A 172 -45.16 -12.01 -7.19
C ALA A 172 -45.82 -11.59 -5.85
N THR A 173 -45.92 -12.51 -4.89
CA THR A 173 -46.58 -12.25 -3.60
C THR A 173 -45.52 -11.96 -2.54
N ASN A 174 -45.63 -10.80 -1.88
CA ASN A 174 -44.77 -10.50 -0.73
C ASN A 174 -45.17 -11.35 0.48
N PRO A 175 -44.20 -11.83 1.28
CA PRO A 175 -44.48 -12.53 2.54
C PRO A 175 -45.05 -11.57 3.60
N GLY A 176 -45.65 -12.14 4.65
CA GLY A 176 -46.12 -11.38 5.82
C GLY A 176 -47.60 -11.55 6.15
N ALA A 177 -48.38 -12.20 5.30
CA ALA A 177 -49.73 -12.64 5.66
C ALA A 177 -49.67 -13.64 6.83
N THR A 178 -50.70 -13.61 7.68
CA THR A 178 -50.81 -14.49 8.86
C THR A 178 -52.15 -15.20 8.85
N GLY A 179 -52.20 -16.42 9.37
CA GLY A 179 -53.43 -17.20 9.50
C GLY A 179 -53.18 -18.51 10.24
N GLY A 180 -54.11 -19.44 10.07
CA GLY A 180 -54.09 -20.73 10.75
C GLY A 180 -54.61 -20.67 12.19
N ALA A 181 -54.75 -21.83 12.79
CA ALA A 181 -55.17 -21.99 14.17
C ALA A 181 -54.37 -23.13 14.82
N ALA A 182 -53.93 -22.95 16.06
CA ALA A 182 -53.23 -23.98 16.81
C ALA A 182 -54.13 -25.17 17.17
N ALA A 183 -55.45 -24.92 17.28
CA ALA A 183 -56.48 -25.92 17.48
C ALA A 183 -57.79 -25.46 16.81
N VAL A 184 -58.61 -26.42 16.39
CA VAL A 184 -59.95 -26.17 15.85
C VAL A 184 -60.95 -27.04 16.62
N SER A 185 -61.96 -26.41 17.22
CA SER A 185 -63.12 -27.10 17.79
C SER A 185 -64.17 -27.25 16.71
N LEU A 186 -64.65 -28.48 16.48
CA LEU A 186 -65.68 -28.74 15.48
C LEU A 186 -67.04 -28.25 15.94
N THR A 187 -67.80 -27.65 15.03
CA THR A 187 -69.21 -27.33 15.23
C THR A 187 -70.09 -28.46 14.68
N THR A 188 -71.36 -28.51 15.10
CA THR A 188 -72.33 -29.49 14.56
C THR A 188 -72.44 -29.41 13.04
N ALA A 189 -72.35 -28.21 12.46
CA ALA A 189 -72.39 -28.01 11.01
C ALA A 189 -71.18 -28.61 10.26
N GLN A 190 -70.08 -28.88 10.97
CA GLN A 190 -68.88 -29.53 10.42
C GLN A 190 -68.90 -31.06 10.60
N LEU A 191 -69.92 -31.60 11.28
CA LEU A 191 -70.12 -33.04 11.39
C LEU A 191 -70.86 -33.53 10.16
N ALA A 192 -70.29 -34.52 9.46
CA ALA A 192 -70.99 -35.19 8.39
C ALA A 192 -72.26 -35.89 8.91
N SER A 193 -73.30 -35.95 8.07
CA SER A 193 -74.49 -36.76 8.37
C SER A 193 -74.09 -38.21 8.60
N HIS A 194 -74.47 -38.75 9.75
CA HIS A 194 -74.18 -40.12 10.15
C HIS A 194 -75.44 -40.76 10.75
N SER A 195 -75.50 -42.09 10.75
CA SER A 195 -76.62 -42.84 11.33
C SER A 195 -76.12 -43.80 12.40
N HIS A 196 -77.00 -44.09 13.36
CA HIS A 196 -76.76 -45.10 14.38
C HIS A 196 -77.59 -46.35 14.07
N GLY A 197 -76.93 -47.51 14.09
CA GLY A 197 -77.63 -48.80 14.11
C GLY A 197 -77.97 -49.16 15.54
N VAL A 198 -79.26 -49.22 15.86
CA VAL A 198 -79.72 -49.62 17.19
C VAL A 198 -80.30 -51.03 17.14
N ASN A 199 -79.77 -51.93 17.97
CA ASN A 199 -80.31 -53.27 18.14
C ASN A 199 -81.20 -53.27 19.39
N TYR A 200 -82.52 -53.29 19.20
CA TYR A 200 -83.46 -53.45 20.31
C TYR A 200 -83.80 -54.92 20.50
N VAL A 201 -83.49 -55.46 21.68
CA VAL A 201 -84.04 -56.75 22.12
C VAL A 201 -85.38 -56.46 22.78
N LYS A 202 -86.48 -56.81 22.13
CA LYS A 202 -87.77 -56.85 22.82
C LYS A 202 -87.77 -58.06 23.75
N SER A 203 -87.86 -57.84 25.07
CA SER A 203 -88.21 -58.90 26.01
C SER A 203 -89.72 -59.12 25.96
N SER A 204 -90.21 -59.76 24.89
CA SER A 204 -91.56 -60.32 24.88
C SER A 204 -91.46 -61.77 25.36
N GLU A 205 -91.82 -61.99 26.63
CA GLU A 205 -91.98 -63.28 27.30
C GLU A 205 -90.74 -64.21 27.38
N PRO A 206 -90.72 -65.18 28.32
CA PRO A 206 -89.58 -66.07 28.49
C PRO A 206 -89.46 -67.01 27.29
N GLY A 207 -88.64 -66.67 26.28
CA GLY A 207 -88.18 -67.66 25.29
C GLY A 207 -87.91 -67.20 23.86
N ALA A 208 -88.35 -66.02 23.40
CA ALA A 208 -88.18 -65.62 21.99
C ALA A 208 -87.25 -64.41 21.82
N LYS A 209 -86.06 -64.63 21.23
CA LYS A 209 -85.16 -63.53 20.80
C LYS A 209 -85.30 -63.30 19.30
N THR A 210 -86.14 -62.36 18.90
CA THR A 210 -86.21 -61.90 17.50
C THR A 210 -85.46 -60.57 17.38
N MET A 211 -84.40 -60.54 16.58
CA MET A 211 -83.62 -59.33 16.29
C MET A 211 -84.33 -58.57 15.16
N ALA A 212 -84.92 -57.41 15.45
CA ALA A 212 -85.45 -56.50 14.43
C ALA A 212 -84.49 -55.30 14.28
N SER A 213 -83.91 -55.13 13.09
CA SER A 213 -83.08 -53.97 12.75
C SER A 213 -83.97 -52.79 12.37
N VAL A 214 -83.95 -51.72 13.15
CA VAL A 214 -84.63 -50.46 12.82
C VAL A 214 -83.57 -49.41 12.51
N THR A 215 -83.64 -48.81 11.32
CA THR A 215 -82.77 -47.69 10.93
C THR A 215 -83.51 -46.39 11.19
N GLU A 216 -83.24 -45.74 12.33
CA GLU A 216 -83.73 -44.38 12.59
C GLU A 216 -82.73 -43.35 12.08
N ARG A 217 -83.21 -42.41 11.26
CA ARG A 217 -82.45 -41.24 10.82
C ARG A 217 -82.73 -40.11 11.79
N THR A 218 -81.83 -39.87 12.74
CA THR A 218 -81.88 -38.67 13.58
C THR A 218 -81.38 -37.49 12.74
N VAL A 219 -82.26 -36.53 12.44
CA VAL A 219 -81.87 -35.21 11.96
C VAL A 219 -81.62 -34.38 13.21
N ILE A 220 -80.39 -33.93 13.41
CA ILE A 220 -80.04 -32.99 14.48
C ILE A 220 -80.12 -31.60 13.85
N ASP A 221 -81.14 -30.84 14.20
CA ASP A 221 -81.31 -29.41 13.84
C ASP A 221 -80.33 -28.52 14.62
#